data_AF-A0A7J4EUB9-F1
#
_entry.id   AF-A0A7J4EUB9-F1
#
_cell.length_a   1.000
_cell.length_b   1.000
_cell.length_c   1.000
_cell.angle_alpha   90.00
_cell.angle_beta   90.00
_cell.angle_gamma   90.00
#
_symmetry.space_group_name_H-M   'P 1'
#
loop_
_entity.id
_entity.type
_entity.pdbx_description
1 polymer ?
#
loop_
_entity_poly.entity_id
_entity_poly.type
_entity_poly.pdbx_seq_one_letter_code
_entity_poly.pdbx_strand_id
1 'polypeptide(L)'
;MRIFNSQTRVKIIKSLKERDKTMSELSRELNFSKPTILSHLKILQSEEIVKRIVNGNKFIYYRLSEKGKDILDMLSALILSGIASIVAYLRFAEGELTRVKITQPAIPTPEPMPAGGILPDFRNLYFKTSRTDK
;
A
#
# COMPACT_ATOMS: atom_id res chain seq x y z
N MET A 1 14.42 -9.14 -23.40
CA MET A 1 13.26 -9.34 -22.49
C MET A 1 12.58 -10.71 -22.69
N ARG A 2 13.33 -11.83 -22.76
CA ARG A 2 12.76 -13.18 -22.94
C ARG A 2 12.70 -13.99 -21.64
N ILE A 3 13.25 -13.46 -20.56
CA ILE A 3 13.60 -14.21 -19.34
C ILE A 3 12.35 -14.59 -18.53
N PHE A 4 11.40 -13.66 -18.39
CA PHE A 4 10.15 -13.90 -17.67
C PHE A 4 9.13 -14.73 -18.46
N ASN A 5 9.38 -14.99 -19.73
CA ASN A 5 8.47 -15.74 -20.60
C ASN A 5 8.43 -17.26 -20.33
N SER A 6 9.23 -17.76 -19.39
CA SER A 6 9.21 -19.17 -18.99
C SER A 6 8.90 -19.28 -17.51
N GLN A 7 7.80 -19.96 -17.21
CA GLN A 7 7.42 -20.27 -15.83
C GLN A 7 8.55 -21.01 -15.10
N THR A 8 9.28 -21.89 -15.79
CA THR A 8 10.41 -22.63 -15.20
C THR A 8 11.55 -21.70 -14.77
N ARG A 9 11.91 -20.69 -15.58
CA ARG A 9 12.93 -19.70 -15.20
C ARG A 9 12.51 -18.91 -13.97
N VAL A 10 11.24 -18.49 -13.90
CA VAL A 10 10.69 -17.79 -12.73
C VAL A 10 10.74 -18.69 -11.49
N LYS A 11 10.38 -19.97 -11.61
CA LYS A 11 10.48 -20.95 -10.52
C LYS A 11 11.93 -21.13 -10.03
N ILE A 12 12.90 -21.22 -10.95
CA ILE A 12 14.33 -21.28 -10.59
C ILE A 12 14.76 -20.03 -9.84
N ILE A 13 14.41 -18.84 -10.32
CA ILE A 13 14.75 -17.57 -9.65
C ILE A 13 14.15 -17.51 -8.23
N LYS A 14 12.87 -17.87 -8.08
CA LYS A 14 12.19 -17.91 -6.77
C LYS A 14 12.89 -18.90 -5.83
N SER A 15 13.21 -20.08 -6.32
CA SER A 15 13.93 -21.11 -5.56
C SER A 15 15.32 -20.64 -5.12
N LEU A 16 16.04 -19.90 -5.97
CA LEU A 16 17.34 -19.30 -5.66
C LEU A 16 17.27 -18.04 -4.79
N LYS A 17 16.08 -17.44 -4.60
CA LYS A 17 15.88 -16.33 -3.65
C LYS A 17 15.98 -16.84 -2.21
N GLU A 18 15.52 -18.06 -1.95
CA GLU A 18 15.53 -18.67 -0.60
C GLU A 18 16.94 -19.00 -0.14
N ARG A 19 17.73 -19.66 -1.00
CA ARG A 19 19.12 -20.02 -0.74
C ARG A 19 19.85 -20.35 -2.04
N ASP A 20 21.17 -20.41 -1.98
CA ASP A 20 21.98 -20.96 -3.06
C ASP A 20 21.71 -22.46 -3.22
N LYS A 21 21.50 -22.89 -4.47
CA LYS A 21 21.15 -24.28 -4.81
C LYS A 21 22.00 -24.78 -5.97
N THR A 22 22.29 -26.07 -5.97
CA THR A 22 22.93 -26.77 -7.08
C THR A 22 21.92 -27.12 -8.17
N MET A 23 22.41 -27.42 -9.38
CA MET A 23 21.56 -27.90 -10.48
C MET A 23 20.77 -29.18 -10.10
N SER A 24 21.38 -30.07 -9.32
CA SER A 24 20.74 -31.32 -8.90
C SER A 24 19.61 -31.08 -7.89
N GLU A 25 19.79 -30.12 -6.97
CA GLU A 25 18.73 -29.70 -6.04
C GLU A 25 17.56 -29.05 -6.79
N LEU A 26 17.84 -28.10 -7.69
CA LEU A 26 16.82 -27.45 -8.52
C LEU A 26 16.03 -28.46 -9.38
N SER A 27 16.73 -29.46 -9.94
CA SER A 27 16.12 -30.54 -10.72
C SER A 27 15.13 -31.37 -9.89
N ARG A 28 15.50 -31.70 -8.65
CA ARG A 28 14.64 -32.46 -7.72
C ARG A 28 13.47 -31.62 -7.22
N GLU A 29 13.72 -30.38 -6.82
CA GLU A 29 12.70 -29.48 -6.28
C GLU A 29 11.63 -29.12 -7.32
N LEU A 30 12.04 -28.84 -8.55
CA LEU A 30 11.14 -28.38 -9.61
C LEU A 30 10.60 -29.51 -10.48
N ASN A 31 10.99 -30.76 -10.23
CA ASN A 31 10.63 -31.95 -11.02
C ASN A 31 10.94 -31.81 -12.53
N PHE A 32 12.10 -31.22 -12.85
CA PHE A 32 12.60 -31.13 -14.23
C PHE A 32 13.90 -31.90 -14.39
N SER A 33 14.17 -32.37 -15.60
CA SER A 33 15.44 -33.02 -15.91
C SER A 33 16.62 -32.04 -15.75
N LYS A 34 17.77 -32.57 -15.32
CA LYS A 34 19.03 -31.81 -15.21
C LYS A 34 19.39 -31.01 -16.47
N PRO A 35 19.32 -31.55 -17.71
CA PRO A 35 19.62 -30.77 -18.91
C PRO A 35 18.65 -29.60 -19.13
N THR A 36 17.37 -29.76 -18.81
CA THR A 36 16.38 -28.68 -18.89
C THR A 36 16.71 -27.55 -17.92
N ILE A 37 17.01 -27.87 -16.66
CA ILE A 37 17.45 -26.88 -15.67
C ILE A 37 18.73 -26.18 -16.12
N LEU A 38 19.72 -26.93 -16.65
CA LEU A 38 20.96 -26.35 -17.14
C LEU A 38 20.73 -25.36 -18.29
N SER A 39 19.85 -25.68 -19.23
CA SER A 39 19.47 -24.78 -20.33
C SER A 39 18.90 -23.46 -19.80
N HIS A 40 17.98 -23.54 -18.83
CA HIS A 40 17.42 -22.35 -18.19
C HIS A 40 18.46 -21.54 -17.41
N LEU A 41 19.36 -22.21 -16.66
CA LEU A 41 20.43 -21.55 -15.92
C LEU A 41 21.41 -20.83 -16.83
N LYS A 42 21.75 -21.39 -18.01
CA LYS A 42 22.61 -20.72 -19.00
C LYS A 42 22.01 -19.40 -19.47
N ILE A 43 20.72 -19.37 -19.77
CA ILE A 43 20.00 -18.15 -20.17
C ILE A 43 19.96 -17.14 -19.02
N LEU A 44 19.73 -17.60 -17.79
CA LEU A 44 19.72 -16.73 -16.62
C LEU A 44 21.11 -16.17 -16.29
N GLN A 45 22.16 -16.93 -16.59
CA GLN A 45 23.54 -16.53 -16.42
C GLN A 45 23.98 -15.52 -17.50
N SER A 46 23.58 -15.72 -18.77
CA SER A 46 23.91 -14.78 -19.86
C SER A 46 23.30 -13.40 -19.66
N GLU A 47 22.20 -13.31 -18.92
CA GLU A 47 21.50 -12.06 -18.59
C GLU A 47 21.95 -11.49 -17.23
N GLU A 48 22.98 -12.08 -16.62
CA GLU A 48 23.55 -11.73 -15.32
C GLU A 48 22.58 -11.81 -14.13
N ILE A 49 21.43 -12.48 -14.28
CA ILE A 49 20.46 -12.64 -13.20
C ILE A 49 20.96 -13.66 -12.18
N VAL A 50 21.64 -14.71 -12.63
CA VAL A 50 22.17 -15.78 -11.77
C VAL A 50 23.69 -15.85 -11.91
N LYS A 51 24.38 -15.98 -10.78
CA LYS A 51 25.82 -16.19 -10.70
C LYS A 51 26.13 -17.64 -10.37
N ARG A 52 27.18 -18.16 -11.00
CA ARG A 52 27.75 -19.48 -10.69
C ARG A 52 28.82 -19.31 -9.62
N ILE A 53 28.78 -20.15 -8.58
CA ILE A 53 29.75 -20.19 -7.49
C ILE A 53 30.51 -21.52 -7.56
N VAL A 54 31.84 -21.42 -7.71
CA VAL A 54 32.75 -22.56 -7.78
C VAL A 54 33.73 -22.44 -6.61
N ASN A 55 33.53 -23.23 -5.56
CA ASN A 55 34.31 -23.14 -4.32
C ASN A 55 35.40 -24.23 -4.23
N GLY A 56 36.10 -24.51 -5.33
CA GLY A 56 37.15 -25.56 -5.38
C GLY A 56 36.66 -27.01 -5.27
N ASN A 57 35.41 -27.23 -4.88
CA ASN A 57 34.77 -28.54 -4.81
C ASN A 57 34.07 -28.90 -6.14
N LYS A 58 33.74 -30.19 -6.30
CA LYS A 58 32.97 -30.70 -7.46
C LYS A 58 31.56 -30.10 -7.57
N PHE A 59 31.03 -29.52 -6.49
CA PHE A 59 29.68 -28.97 -6.45
C PHE A 59 29.66 -27.51 -6.90
N ILE A 60 28.80 -27.26 -7.90
CA ILE A 60 28.58 -25.93 -8.45
C ILE A 60 27.24 -25.43 -7.91
N TYR A 61 27.31 -24.32 -7.17
CA TYR A 61 26.13 -23.63 -6.66
C TYR A 61 25.75 -22.49 -7.59
N TYR A 62 24.46 -22.23 -7.67
CA TYR A 62 23.91 -21.07 -8.35
C TYR A 62 23.33 -20.14 -7.31
N ARG A 63 23.58 -18.85 -7.48
CA ARG A 63 23.14 -17.76 -6.60
C ARG A 63 22.40 -16.72 -7.41
N LEU A 64 21.35 -16.14 -6.83
CA LEU A 64 20.70 -14.97 -7.41
C LEU A 64 21.59 -13.73 -7.28
N SER A 65 21.84 -13.03 -8.39
CA SER A 65 22.56 -11.75 -8.40
C SER A 65 21.76 -10.64 -7.72
N GLU A 66 22.42 -9.54 -7.36
CA GLU A 66 21.77 -8.32 -6.85
C GLU A 66 20.76 -7.78 -7.87
N LYS A 67 21.16 -7.62 -9.13
CA LYS A 67 20.27 -7.23 -10.24
C LYS A 67 19.02 -8.12 -10.33
N GLY A 68 19.19 -9.43 -10.16
CA GLY A 68 18.08 -10.39 -10.16
C GLY A 68 17.13 -10.23 -8.97
N LYS A 69 17.65 -9.83 -7.79
CA LYS A 69 16.87 -9.52 -6.60
C LYS A 69 16.11 -8.21 -6.77
N ASP A 70 16.79 -7.16 -7.22
CA ASP A 70 16.21 -5.83 -7.41
C ASP A 70 15.01 -5.87 -8.37
N ILE A 71 15.14 -6.58 -9.49
CA ILE A 71 14.04 -6.74 -10.45
C ILE A 71 12.85 -7.45 -9.81
N LEU A 72 13.10 -8.48 -8.99
CA LEU A 72 12.04 -9.26 -8.35
C LEU A 72 11.33 -8.44 -7.26
N ASP A 73 12.08 -7.68 -6.49
CA ASP A 73 11.55 -6.83 -5.43
C ASP A 73 10.76 -5.65 -6.02
N MET A 74 11.29 -4.99 -7.07
CA MET A 74 10.58 -3.95 -7.81
C MET A 74 9.25 -4.46 -8.41
N LEU A 75 9.24 -5.67 -8.99
CA LEU A 75 8.02 -6.27 -9.51
C LEU A 75 6.99 -6.57 -8.40
N SER A 76 7.44 -7.08 -7.25
CA SER A 76 6.54 -7.33 -6.11
C SER A 76 5.96 -6.03 -5.53
N ALA A 77 6.77 -4.97 -5.44
CA ALA A 77 6.32 -3.66 -4.99
C ALA A 77 5.27 -3.06 -5.94
N LEU A 78 5.46 -3.18 -7.26
CA LEU A 78 4.51 -2.67 -8.26
C LEU A 78 3.17 -3.42 -8.22
N ILE A 79 3.20 -4.74 -8.03
CA ILE A 79 1.99 -5.55 -7.90
C ILE A 79 1.27 -5.17 -6.60
N LEU A 80 1.99 -5.05 -5.49
CA LEU A 80 1.41 -4.68 -4.20
C LEU A 80 0.81 -3.28 -4.23
N SER A 81 1.50 -2.32 -4.83
CA SER A 81 0.98 -0.95 -4.99
C SER A 81 -0.27 -0.94 -5.86
N GLY A 82 -0.26 -1.68 -6.98
CA GLY A 82 -1.43 -1.81 -7.86
C GLY A 82 -2.65 -2.42 -7.16
N ILE A 83 -2.46 -3.53 -6.44
CA ILE A 83 -3.52 -4.17 -5.65
C ILE A 83 -4.04 -3.21 -4.58
N ALA A 84 -3.14 -2.53 -3.85
CA ALA A 84 -3.52 -1.57 -2.83
C ALA A 84 -4.33 -0.39 -3.41
N SER A 85 -3.96 0.12 -4.58
CA SER A 85 -4.72 1.17 -5.29
C SER A 85 -6.11 0.68 -5.70
N ILE A 86 -6.23 -0.53 -6.25
CA ILE A 86 -7.53 -1.10 -6.63
C ILE A 86 -8.40 -1.31 -5.39
N VAL A 87 -7.85 -1.85 -4.31
CA VAL A 87 -8.58 -2.03 -3.04
C VAL A 87 -9.02 -0.67 -2.49
N ALA A 88 -8.14 0.33 -2.46
CA ALA A 88 -8.48 1.68 -2.01
C ALA A 88 -9.59 2.31 -2.86
N TYR A 89 -9.55 2.13 -4.18
CA TYR A 89 -10.58 2.61 -5.08
C TYR A 89 -11.94 1.93 -4.83
N LEU A 90 -11.97 0.62 -4.61
CA LEU A 90 -13.21 -0.10 -4.27
C LEU A 90 -13.77 0.37 -2.92
N ARG A 91 -12.91 0.56 -1.90
CA ARG A 91 -13.33 1.13 -0.61
C ARG A 91 -13.86 2.55 -0.72
N PHE A 92 -13.27 3.35 -1.61
CA PHE A 92 -13.74 4.71 -1.90
C PHE A 92 -15.09 4.70 -2.61
N ALA A 93 -15.30 3.78 -3.56
CA ALA A 93 -16.55 3.63 -4.31
C ALA A 93 -17.70 3.07 -3.45
N GLU A 94 -17.40 2.16 -2.51
CA GLU A 94 -18.37 1.60 -1.56
C GLU A 94 -18.80 2.59 -0.47
N GLY A 95 -18.15 3.76 -0.38
CA GLY A 95 -18.68 4.92 0.34
C GLY A 95 -19.32 4.56 1.68
N GLU A 96 -18.51 4.07 2.63
CA GLU A 96 -18.85 4.28 4.03
C GLU A 96 -18.98 5.79 4.18
N LEU A 97 -20.23 6.26 4.16
CA LEU A 97 -20.69 7.50 4.75
C LEU A 97 -20.12 7.49 6.15
N THR A 98 -18.87 7.96 6.29
CA THR A 98 -18.45 8.63 7.50
C THR A 98 -19.48 9.73 7.63
N ARG A 99 -20.56 9.42 8.35
CA ARG A 99 -21.43 10.41 8.94
C ARG A 99 -20.45 11.26 9.70
N VAL A 100 -20.04 12.36 9.07
CA VAL A 100 -19.57 13.54 9.77
C VAL A 100 -20.66 13.73 10.80
N LYS A 101 -20.38 13.36 12.06
CA LYS A 101 -21.21 13.75 13.17
C LYS A 101 -21.13 15.26 13.16
N ILE A 102 -22.05 15.90 12.46
CA ILE A 102 -22.39 17.29 12.68
C ILE A 102 -22.90 17.29 14.12
N THR A 103 -21.98 17.44 15.08
CA THR A 103 -22.34 17.83 16.44
C THR A 103 -22.97 19.20 16.27
N GLN A 104 -24.30 19.24 16.28
CA GLN A 104 -25.01 20.50 16.44
C GLN A 104 -24.41 21.18 17.67
N PRO A 105 -23.87 22.41 17.57
CA PRO A 105 -23.57 23.16 18.78
C PRO A 105 -24.89 23.24 19.55
N ALA A 106 -24.89 22.75 20.78
CA ALA A 106 -26.05 22.80 21.64
C ALA A 106 -26.51 24.26 21.70
N ILE A 107 -27.71 24.55 21.17
CA ILE A 107 -28.37 25.81 21.44
C ILE A 107 -28.55 25.81 22.96
N PRO A 108 -27.93 26.75 23.71
CA PRO A 108 -28.10 26.79 25.15
C PRO A 108 -29.59 26.89 25.41
N THR A 109 -30.14 25.91 26.13
CA THR A 109 -31.52 25.99 26.61
C THR A 109 -31.64 27.32 27.34
N PRO A 110 -32.57 28.21 26.96
CA PRO A 110 -32.72 29.47 27.67
C PRO A 110 -32.95 29.11 29.14
N GLU A 111 -32.08 29.59 30.02
CA GLU A 111 -32.28 29.44 31.45
C GLU A 111 -33.71 29.91 31.76
N PRO A 112 -34.47 29.18 32.59
CA PRO A 112 -35.79 29.63 32.99
C PRO A 112 -35.62 31.04 33.56
N MET A 113 -36.24 32.01 32.89
CA MET A 113 -36.19 33.41 33.28
C MET A 113 -36.55 33.50 34.77
N PRO A 114 -35.77 34.21 35.61
CA PRO A 114 -36.05 34.30 37.03
C PRO A 114 -37.50 34.74 37.23
N ALA A 115 -38.30 33.88 37.84
CA ALA A 115 -39.68 34.16 38.18
C ALA A 115 -39.68 35.22 39.30
N GLY A 116 -39.63 36.49 38.93
CA GLY A 116 -39.66 37.60 39.89
C GLY A 116 -38.77 38.80 39.56
N GLY A 117 -38.66 39.20 38.29
CA GLY A 117 -38.13 40.51 37.94
C GLY A 117 -39.25 41.55 37.89
N ILE A 118 -39.10 42.65 38.63
CA ILE A 118 -39.98 43.83 38.51
C ILE A 118 -39.95 44.27 37.04
N LEU A 119 -41.11 44.30 36.38
CA LEU A 119 -41.22 44.77 35.00
C LEU A 119 -40.72 46.24 34.97
N PRO A 120 -39.73 46.60 34.13
CA PRO A 120 -39.32 47.99 34.01
C PRO A 120 -40.52 48.85 33.57
N ASP A 121 -40.75 49.98 34.22
CA ASP A 121 -41.78 50.93 33.80
C ASP A 121 -41.33 51.66 32.52
N PHE A 122 -41.80 51.17 31.37
CA PHE A 122 -41.43 51.68 30.05
C PHE A 122 -42.13 53.01 29.69
N ARG A 123 -42.94 53.61 30.58
CA ARG A 123 -43.69 54.84 30.28
C ARG A 123 -42.81 56.05 29.96
N ASN A 124 -41.54 56.04 30.37
CA ASN A 124 -40.62 57.17 30.14
C ASN A 124 -39.60 56.96 29.00
N LEU A 125 -39.64 55.83 28.28
CA LEU A 125 -38.63 55.52 27.25
C LEU A 125 -38.99 56.00 25.83
N TYR A 126 -40.21 56.52 25.61
CA TYR A 126 -40.66 57.03 24.30
C TYR A 126 -40.88 58.56 24.23
N PHE A 127 -40.61 59.32 25.29
CA PHE A 127 -40.86 60.77 25.33
C PHE A 127 -39.60 61.65 25.30
N LYS A 128 -38.57 61.28 24.54
CA LYS A 128 -37.44 62.18 24.33
C LYS A 128 -36.91 62.23 22.90
N THR A 129 -37.78 62.46 21.92
CA THR A 129 -37.38 63.10 20.65
C THR A 129 -38.57 63.88 20.04
N SER A 130 -38.66 65.19 20.29
CA SER A 130 -39.27 66.20 19.39
C SER A 130 -39.42 67.56 20.10
N ARG A 131 -38.29 68.26 20.24
CA ARG A 131 -38.31 69.73 20.17
C ARG A 131 -36.97 70.20 19.61
N THR A 132 -36.89 70.20 18.29
CA THR A 132 -36.04 71.14 17.55
C THR A 132 -36.68 72.52 17.73
N ASP A 133 -36.19 73.28 18.70
CA ASP A 133 -36.41 74.72 18.72
C ASP A 133 -35.57 75.37 17.61
N LYS A 134 -36.22 76.32 16.95
CA LYS A 134 -35.71 77.22 15.93
C LYS A 134 -35.49 78.58 16.58
#